data_AF-A0A5J4RGJ7-F1
#
_entry.id   AF-A0A5J4RGJ7-F1
#
_cell.length_a   1.000
_cell.length_b   1.000
_cell.length_c   1.000
_cell.angle_alpha   90.00
_cell.angle_beta   90.00
_cell.angle_gamma   90.00
#
_symmetry.space_group_name_H-M   'P 1'
#
loop_
_entity.id
_entity.type
_entity.pdbx_description
1 polymer ?
#
loop_
_entity_poly.entity_id
_entity_poly.type
_entity_poly.pdbx_seq_one_letter_code
_entity_poly.pdbx_strand_id
1 'polypeptide(L)'
;MANVKLETIKARIEIEGNLFLSDESVSETLKEKFQSYTQTDEDLRKKYQILSNWKNRNNHKEKSDNYNDTADVKTIFKELRKLIDPDNAKLFDTIFNQTKDLLTYIETSEFRKLDEEEKRAEKEFERQRKYLEEIREKKKQIEKAPV
;
A
#
# COMPACT_ATOMS: atom_id res chain seq x y z
N MET A 1 1.19 -9.06 27.10
CA MET A 1 0.15 -8.72 26.11
C MET A 1 -1.18 -8.67 26.84
N ALA A 2 -1.99 -7.62 26.66
CA ALA A 2 -3.35 -7.64 27.21
C ALA A 2 -4.12 -8.73 26.47
N ASN A 3 -4.42 -9.84 27.16
CA ASN A 3 -5.27 -10.90 26.61
C ASN A 3 -6.68 -10.34 26.46
N VAL A 4 -7.00 -9.78 25.30
CA VAL A 4 -8.38 -9.46 24.92
C VAL A 4 -9.13 -10.78 24.95
N LYS A 5 -10.17 -10.86 25.78
CA LYS A 5 -10.98 -12.07 25.94
C LYS A 5 -11.64 -12.41 24.60
N LEU A 6 -11.65 -13.70 24.25
CA LEU A 6 -12.24 -14.21 23.00
C LEU A 6 -13.72 -13.82 22.84
N GLU A 7 -14.44 -13.66 23.95
CA GLU A 7 -15.83 -13.17 23.97
C GLU A 7 -15.94 -11.76 23.41
N THR A 8 -15.02 -10.86 23.76
CA THR A 8 -14.97 -9.49 23.25
C THR A 8 -14.62 -9.46 21.76
N ILE A 9 -13.78 -10.39 21.31
CA ILE A 9 -13.42 -10.56 19.89
C ILE A 9 -14.66 -10.97 19.08
N LYS A 10 -15.41 -11.97 19.55
CA LYS A 10 -16.63 -12.46 18.89
C LYS A 10 -17.70 -11.38 18.82
N ALA A 11 -17.99 -10.70 19.93
CA ALA A 11 -18.98 -9.62 19.97
C ALA A 11 -18.64 -8.49 18.98
N ARG A 12 -17.35 -8.14 18.86
CA ARG A 12 -16.91 -7.11 17.91
C ARG A 12 -17.02 -7.56 16.46
N ILE A 13 -16.72 -8.82 16.16
CA ILE A 13 -16.88 -9.38 14.80
C ILE A 13 -18.35 -9.37 14.37
N GLU A 14 -19.27 -9.66 15.30
CA GLU A 14 -20.71 -9.63 15.02
C GLU A 14 -21.22 -8.21 14.72
N ILE A 15 -20.80 -7.22 15.52
CA ILE A 15 -21.22 -5.82 15.37
C ILE A 15 -20.57 -5.17 14.14
N GLU A 16 -19.26 -5.31 13.99
CA GLU A 16 -18.48 -4.58 12.98
C GLU A 16 -18.33 -5.35 11.67
N GLY A 17 -18.53 -6.67 11.67
CA GLY A 17 -18.34 -7.52 10.50
C GLY A 17 -19.31 -7.20 9.36
N ASN A 18 -20.59 -6.99 9.67
CA ASN A 18 -21.58 -6.63 8.65
C ASN A 18 -21.29 -5.25 8.06
N LEU A 19 -20.91 -4.28 8.91
CA LEU A 19 -20.53 -2.93 8.47
C LEU A 19 -19.32 -2.97 7.52
N PHE A 20 -18.30 -3.76 7.88
CA PHE A 20 -17.10 -3.98 7.07
C PHE A 20 -17.43 -4.63 5.70
N LEU A 21 -18.30 -5.63 5.66
CA LEU A 21 -18.69 -6.29 4.42
C LEU A 21 -19.53 -5.38 3.50
N SER A 22 -20.35 -4.51 4.08
CA SER A 22 -21.15 -3.53 3.34
C SER A 22 -20.38 -2.27 2.90
N ASP A 23 -19.16 -2.03 3.39
CA ASP A 23 -18.39 -0.84 3.04
C ASP A 23 -17.84 -0.95 1.60
N GLU A 24 -18.28 -0.06 0.72
CA GLU A 24 -17.87 0.01 -0.70
C GLU A 24 -16.39 0.42 -0.87
N SER A 25 -15.80 1.08 0.12
CA SER A 25 -14.39 1.49 0.08
C SER A 25 -13.42 0.34 0.41
N VAL A 26 -13.95 -0.81 0.83
CA VAL A 26 -13.18 -2.02 1.12
C VAL A 26 -13.10 -2.90 -0.12
N SER A 27 -11.88 -3.25 -0.54
CA SER A 27 -11.65 -4.13 -1.70
C SER A 27 -12.28 -5.52 -1.51
N GLU A 28 -12.85 -6.07 -2.59
CA GLU A 28 -13.49 -7.38 -2.58
C GLU A 28 -12.57 -8.50 -2.10
N THR A 29 -11.30 -8.49 -2.49
CA THR A 29 -10.28 -9.45 -2.04
C THR A 29 -10.09 -9.46 -0.52
N LEU A 30 -10.25 -8.32 0.15
CA LEU A 30 -10.15 -8.23 1.61
C LEU A 30 -11.42 -8.75 2.29
N LYS A 31 -12.59 -8.57 1.67
CA LYS A 31 -13.87 -9.13 2.11
C LYS A 31 -13.86 -10.65 1.98
N GLU A 32 -13.40 -11.16 0.84
CA GLU A 32 -13.20 -12.59 0.60
C GLU A 32 -12.24 -13.20 1.64
N LYS A 33 -11.12 -12.54 1.90
CA LYS A 33 -10.17 -12.98 2.94
C LYS A 33 -10.80 -13.01 4.32
N PHE A 34 -11.58 -11.97 4.68
CA PHE A 34 -12.31 -11.94 5.95
C PHE A 34 -13.34 -13.07 6.08
N GLN A 35 -14.06 -13.37 5.00
CA GLN A 35 -15.06 -14.46 4.96
C GLN A 35 -14.42 -15.85 4.93
N SER A 36 -13.22 -16.00 4.36
CA SER A 36 -12.50 -17.28 4.29
C SER A 36 -12.06 -17.83 5.66
N TYR A 37 -11.94 -16.95 6.65
CA TYR A 37 -11.57 -17.33 8.01
C TYR A 37 -12.72 -18.04 8.73
N THR A 38 -12.37 -19.06 9.50
CA THR A 38 -13.36 -19.91 10.20
C THR A 38 -13.74 -19.33 11.57
N GLN A 39 -14.25 -20.18 12.48
CA GLN A 39 -14.61 -19.85 13.86
C GLN A 39 -13.57 -20.34 14.89
N THR A 40 -12.38 -20.76 14.43
CA THR A 40 -11.27 -21.08 15.33
C THR A 40 -10.77 -19.82 16.02
N ASP A 41 -10.18 -19.96 17.22
CA ASP A 41 -9.69 -18.83 18.01
C ASP A 41 -8.63 -18.00 17.27
N GLU A 42 -7.80 -18.66 16.45
CA GLU A 42 -6.78 -18.00 15.64
C GLU A 42 -7.41 -17.20 14.50
N ASP A 43 -8.40 -17.75 13.82
CA ASP A 43 -9.11 -17.09 12.73
C ASP A 43 -9.98 -15.93 13.23
N LEU A 44 -10.57 -16.06 14.42
CA LEU A 44 -11.28 -14.96 15.08
C LEU A 44 -10.35 -13.80 15.40
N ARG A 45 -9.12 -14.07 15.83
CA ARG A 45 -8.11 -13.02 16.04
C ARG A 45 -7.71 -12.35 14.74
N LYS A 46 -7.57 -13.10 13.64
CA LYS A 46 -7.29 -12.56 12.30
C LYS A 46 -8.44 -11.69 11.79
N LYS A 47 -9.70 -12.13 11.93
CA LYS A 47 -10.91 -11.34 11.62
C LYS A 47 -10.93 -10.04 12.41
N TYR A 48 -10.69 -10.11 13.71
CA TYR A 48 -10.64 -8.94 14.59
C TYR A 48 -9.54 -7.95 14.20
N GLN A 49 -8.37 -8.44 13.80
CA GLN A 49 -7.27 -7.59 13.34
C GLN A 49 -7.65 -6.84 12.05
N ILE A 50 -8.32 -7.51 11.11
CA ILE A 50 -8.84 -6.87 9.89
C ILE A 50 -9.84 -5.76 10.23
N LEU A 51 -10.81 -6.03 11.11
CA LEU A 51 -11.80 -5.04 11.53
C LEU A 51 -11.17 -3.85 12.26
N SER A 52 -10.18 -4.11 13.12
CA SER A 52 -9.47 -3.06 13.83
C SER A 52 -8.69 -2.15 12.86
N ASN A 53 -8.04 -2.72 11.85
CA ASN A 53 -7.29 -1.96 10.85
C ASN A 53 -8.23 -1.13 9.96
N TRP A 54 -9.35 -1.70 9.54
CA TRP A 54 -10.38 -1.00 8.78
C TRP A 54 -10.95 0.20 9.56
N LYS A 55 -11.34 -0.03 10.82
CA LYS A 55 -11.90 1.03 11.67
C LYS A 55 -10.89 2.14 11.95
N ASN A 56 -9.62 1.79 12.16
CA ASN A 56 -8.55 2.78 12.33
C ASN A 56 -8.37 3.64 11.08
N ARG A 57 -8.44 3.04 9.88
CA ARG A 57 -8.37 3.80 8.62
C ARG A 57 -9.57 4.73 8.44
N ASN A 58 -10.77 4.30 8.79
CA ASN A 58 -11.97 5.14 8.70
C ASN A 58 -11.95 6.29 9.73
N ASN A 59 -11.48 6.03 10.95
CA ASN A 59 -11.30 7.08 11.96
C ASN A 59 -10.16 8.06 11.63
N HIS A 60 -9.17 7.63 10.83
CA HIS A 60 -8.08 8.49 10.36
C HIS A 60 -8.46 9.30 9.10
N LYS A 61 -9.40 8.82 8.27
CA LYS A 61 -9.95 9.60 7.14
C LYS A 61 -10.66 10.88 7.59
N GLU A 62 -11.29 10.90 8.77
CA GLU A 62 -11.90 12.11 9.31
C GLU A 62 -10.88 13.13 9.86
N LYS A 63 -9.58 12.78 9.95
CA LYS A 63 -8.56 13.60 10.61
C LYS A 63 -7.25 13.81 9.86
N SER A 64 -7.10 13.35 8.61
CA SER A 64 -5.79 13.40 7.94
C SER A 64 -5.81 14.17 6.62
N ASP A 65 -5.89 15.50 6.72
CA ASP A 65 -4.88 16.30 6.02
C ASP A 65 -3.68 16.37 6.98
N ASN A 66 -2.59 15.69 6.59
CA ASN A 66 -1.30 15.61 7.26
C ASN A 66 -1.18 14.67 8.47
N TYR A 67 -0.08 13.90 8.44
CA TYR A 67 0.52 13.08 9.50
C TYR A 67 -0.07 11.68 9.76
N ASN A 68 0.63 10.62 9.29
CA ASN A 68 1.18 9.58 10.20
C ASN A 68 2.06 8.45 9.62
N ASP A 69 2.88 8.67 8.58
CA ASP A 69 3.89 7.66 8.20
C ASP A 69 4.98 7.42 9.28
N THR A 70 5.13 8.33 10.26
CA THR A 70 6.16 8.23 11.31
C THR A 70 5.73 7.40 12.54
N ALA A 71 4.43 7.17 12.75
CA ALA A 71 3.92 6.43 13.92
C ALA A 71 4.08 4.91 13.76
N ASP A 72 3.95 4.40 12.53
CA ASP A 72 4.14 2.98 12.21
C ASP A 72 5.61 2.55 12.29
N VAL A 73 6.53 3.40 11.86
CA VAL A 73 7.98 3.15 11.98
C VAL A 73 8.41 3.01 13.43
N LYS A 74 7.97 3.92 14.32
CA LYS A 74 8.28 3.82 15.77
C LYS A 74 7.76 2.53 16.39
N THR A 75 6.63 2.02 15.91
CA THR A 75 6.04 0.78 16.41
C THR A 75 6.84 -0.43 15.96
N ILE A 76 7.25 -0.46 14.68
CA ILE A 76 8.14 -1.50 14.11
C ILE A 76 9.48 -1.55 14.86
N PHE A 77 10.12 -0.40 15.10
CA PHE A 77 11.38 -0.33 15.86
C PHE A 77 11.22 -0.79 17.31
N LYS A 78 10.06 -0.54 17.94
CA LYS A 78 9.77 -0.99 19.31
C LYS A 78 9.56 -2.49 19.40
N GLU A 79 9.09 -3.14 18.34
CA GLU A 79 8.97 -4.60 18.25
C GLU A 79 10.31 -5.27 17.91
N LEU A 80 11.08 -4.70 16.99
CA LEU A 80 12.45 -5.14 16.71
C LEU A 80 13.32 -5.13 17.97
N ARG A 81 13.22 -4.06 18.79
CA ARG A 81 13.94 -3.95 20.07
C ARG A 81 13.60 -5.04 21.09
N LYS A 82 12.44 -5.70 20.98
CA LYS A 82 12.06 -6.83 21.86
C LYS A 82 12.59 -8.18 21.38
N LEU A 83 12.92 -8.29 20.09
CA LEU A 83 13.45 -9.49 19.45
C LEU A 83 14.99 -9.51 19.43
N ILE A 84 15.62 -8.36 19.65
CA ILE A 84 17.07 -8.24 19.75
C ILE A 84 17.49 -8.57 21.18
N ASP A 85 18.27 -9.63 21.33
CA ASP A 85 18.99 -9.94 22.55
C ASP A 85 20.04 -8.83 22.79
N PRO A 86 19.96 -8.04 23.88
CA PRO A 86 20.81 -6.87 24.09
C PRO A 86 22.32 -7.19 24.19
N ASP A 87 22.67 -8.45 24.43
CA ASP A 87 24.06 -8.92 24.49
C ASP A 87 24.64 -9.33 23.12
N ASN A 88 23.85 -9.31 22.05
CA ASN A 88 24.28 -9.69 20.70
C ASN A 88 24.46 -8.46 19.78
N ALA A 89 25.56 -7.74 19.97
CA ALA A 89 25.92 -6.54 19.20
C ALA A 89 25.92 -6.77 17.67
N LYS A 90 26.31 -7.98 17.20
CA LYS A 90 26.32 -8.33 15.77
C LYS A 90 24.92 -8.39 15.16
N LEU A 91 23.92 -8.83 15.94
CA LEU A 91 22.54 -8.87 15.48
C LEU A 91 21.98 -7.44 15.33
N PHE A 92 22.29 -6.56 16.29
CA PHE A 92 21.90 -5.15 16.23
C PHE A 92 22.50 -4.45 15.00
N ASP A 93 23.80 -4.63 14.74
CA ASP A 93 24.48 -4.06 13.57
C ASP A 93 23.89 -4.59 12.25
N THR A 94 23.55 -5.88 12.20
CA THR A 94 22.94 -6.49 11.02
C THR A 94 21.56 -5.89 10.75
N ILE A 95 20.72 -5.77 11.78
CA ILE A 95 19.38 -5.17 11.66
C ILE A 95 19.48 -3.69 11.28
N PHE A 96 20.40 -2.94 11.90
CA PHE A 96 20.61 -1.53 11.59
C PHE A 96 21.03 -1.33 10.13
N ASN A 97 21.99 -2.12 9.64
CA ASN A 97 22.44 -2.05 8.25
C ASN A 97 21.34 -2.45 7.27
N GLN A 98 20.60 -3.53 7.54
CA GLN A 98 19.45 -3.93 6.70
C GLN A 98 18.35 -2.86 6.67
N THR A 99 18.11 -2.18 7.79
CA THR A 99 17.12 -1.10 7.85
C THR A 99 17.57 0.14 7.07
N LYS A 100 18.86 0.44 7.10
CA LYS A 100 19.46 1.51 6.29
C LYS A 100 19.35 1.21 4.79
N ASP A 101 19.63 -0.03 4.39
CA ASP A 101 19.52 -0.47 2.99
C ASP A 101 18.07 -0.40 2.48
N LEU A 102 17.11 -0.80 3.33
CA LEU A 102 15.68 -0.67 3.05
C LEU A 102 15.25 0.79 2.88
N LEU A 103 15.73 1.69 3.75
CA LEU A 103 15.45 3.12 3.64
C LEU A 103 15.96 3.68 2.31
N THR A 104 17.21 3.38 1.95
CA THR A 104 17.79 3.79 0.66
C THR A 104 17.05 3.18 -0.53
N TYR A 105 16.59 1.93 -0.43
CA TYR A 105 15.77 1.31 -1.47
C TYR A 105 14.43 2.03 -1.64
N ILE A 106 13.74 2.36 -0.54
CA ILE A 106 12.47 3.10 -0.56
C ILE A 106 12.68 4.48 -1.18
N GLU A 107 13.68 5.22 -0.71
CA GLU A 107 14.04 6.56 -1.21
C GLU A 107 14.34 6.53 -2.72
N THR A 108 15.06 5.51 -3.20
CA THR A 108 15.39 5.38 -4.63
C THR A 108 14.28 4.78 -5.48
N SER A 109 13.29 4.09 -4.88
CA SER A 109 12.20 3.45 -5.63
C SER A 109 11.22 4.45 -6.21
N GLU A 110 10.93 5.55 -5.51
CA GLU A 110 10.08 6.63 -6.03
C GLU A 110 10.80 7.37 -7.17
N PHE A 111 12.11 7.60 -7.06
CA PHE A 111 12.91 8.14 -8.18
C PHE A 111 12.91 7.22 -9.39
N ARG A 112 13.00 5.89 -9.21
CA ARG A 112 12.95 4.93 -10.32
C ARG A 112 11.59 4.90 -11.01
N LYS A 113 10.50 4.97 -10.25
CA LYS A 113 9.14 5.04 -10.82
C LYS A 113 8.95 6.31 -11.63
N LEU A 114 9.41 7.45 -11.11
CA LEU A 114 9.35 8.73 -11.83
C LEU A 114 10.19 8.70 -13.12
N ASP A 115 11.41 8.15 -13.08
CA ASP A 115 12.26 7.98 -14.28
C ASP A 115 11.64 7.03 -15.32
N GLU A 116 10.93 5.97 -14.88
CA GLU A 116 10.18 5.10 -15.79
C GLU A 116 8.96 5.79 -16.41
N GLU A 117 8.24 6.61 -15.65
CA GLU A 117 7.10 7.39 -16.15
C GLU A 117 7.56 8.47 -17.14
N GLU A 118 8.65 9.16 -16.84
CA GLU A 118 9.29 10.14 -17.73
C GLU A 118 9.67 9.50 -19.07
N LYS A 119 10.36 8.36 -19.04
CA LYS A 119 10.73 7.60 -20.26
C LYS A 119 9.51 7.13 -21.06
N ARG A 120 8.39 6.78 -20.40
CA ARG A 120 7.15 6.42 -21.09
C ARG A 120 6.53 7.64 -21.76
N ALA A 121 6.48 8.77 -21.06
CA ALA A 121 5.96 10.03 -21.59
C ALA A 121 6.75 10.51 -22.81
N GLU A 122 8.08 10.46 -22.76
CA GLU A 122 8.94 10.81 -23.89
C GLU A 122 8.70 9.92 -25.12
N LYS A 123 8.60 8.61 -24.93
CA LYS A 123 8.31 7.66 -26.03
C LYS A 123 6.95 7.93 -26.66
N GLU A 124 5.95 8.26 -25.86
CA GLU A 124 4.62 8.57 -26.36
C GLU A 124 4.60 9.90 -27.12
N PHE A 125 5.30 10.91 -26.61
CA PHE A 125 5.47 12.18 -27.31
C PHE A 125 6.16 12.01 -28.67
N GLU A 126 7.22 11.21 -28.74
CA GLU A 126 7.95 10.90 -29.98
C GLU A 126 7.04 10.20 -31.02
N ARG A 127 6.19 9.26 -30.56
CA ARG A 127 5.19 8.59 -31.42
C ARG A 127 4.17 9.56 -31.98
N GLN A 128 3.60 10.41 -31.12
CA GLN A 128 2.61 11.40 -31.53
C GLN A 128 3.20 12.42 -32.50
N ARG A 129 4.46 12.83 -32.29
CA ARG A 129 5.20 13.71 -33.19
C ARG A 129 5.34 13.11 -34.58
N LYS A 130 5.79 11.85 -34.68
CA LYS A 130 5.91 11.14 -35.98
C LYS A 130 4.56 11.03 -36.68
N TYR A 131 3.51 10.67 -35.95
CA TYR A 131 2.16 10.58 -36.49
C TYR A 131 1.65 11.94 -37.04
N LEU A 132 1.93 13.03 -36.32
CA LEU A 132 1.63 14.40 -36.79
C LEU A 132 2.38 14.76 -38.07
N GLU A 133 3.63 14.34 -38.18
CA GLU A 133 4.46 14.58 -39.35
C GLU A 133 3.95 13.83 -40.57
N GLU A 134 3.57 12.55 -40.42
CA GLU A 134 2.91 11.75 -41.47
C GLU A 134 1.59 12.39 -41.92
N ILE A 135 0.76 12.88 -40.99
CA ILE A 135 -0.48 13.58 -41.33
C ILE A 135 -0.18 14.84 -42.15
N ARG A 136 0.83 15.63 -41.74
CA ARG A 136 1.24 16.85 -42.47
C ARG A 136 1.74 16.54 -43.87
N GLU A 137 2.49 15.47 -44.05
CA GLU A 137 2.94 15.02 -45.38
C GLU A 137 1.76 14.57 -46.25
N LYS A 138 0.86 13.74 -45.72
CA LYS A 138 -0.36 13.32 -46.43
C LYS A 138 -1.21 14.51 -46.85
N LYS A 139 -1.37 15.50 -45.96
CA LYS A 139 -2.09 16.74 -46.28
C LYS A 139 -1.44 17.50 -47.44
N LYS A 140 -0.12 17.65 -47.44
CA LYS A 140 0.63 18.28 -48.55
C LYS A 140 0.49 17.51 -49.87
N GLN A 141 0.40 16.18 -49.84
CA GLN A 141 0.20 15.37 -51.04
C GLN A 141 -1.21 15.55 -51.62
N ILE A 142 -2.23 15.64 -50.76
CA ILE A 142 -3.61 15.92 -51.18
C ILE A 142 -3.73 17.33 -51.78
N GLU A 143 -3.11 18.34 -51.18
CA GLU A 143 -3.12 19.73 -51.70
C GLU A 143 -2.36 19.89 -53.04
N LYS A 144 -1.46 18.95 -53.37
CA LYS A 144 -0.69 18.95 -54.62
C LYS A 144 -1.27 18.04 -55.71
N ALA A 145 -2.32 17.27 -55.40
CA ALA A 145 -2.97 16.44 -56.39
C ALA A 145 -3.79 17.35 -57.34
N PRO A 146 -3.49 17.38 -58.65
CA PRO A 146 -4.27 18.17 -59.60
C PRO A 146 -5.70 17.62 -59.66
N VAL A 147 -6.67 18.53 -59.54
CA VAL A 147 -8.08 18.29 -59.89
C VAL A 147 -8.20 18.10 -61.40
#